data_AF-A0A7C1VUY9-F1
#
_entry.id   AF-A0A7C1VUY9-F1
#
_cell.length_a   1.000
_cell.length_b   1.000
_cell.length_c   1.000
_cell.angle_alpha   90.00
_cell.angle_beta   90.00
_cell.angle_gamma   90.00
#
_symmetry.space_group_name_H-M   'P 1'
#
loop_
_entity.id
_entity.type
_entity.pdbx_description
1 polymer ?
#
loop_
_entity_poly.entity_id
_entity_poly.type
_entity_poly.pdbx_seq_one_letter_code
_entity_poly.pdbx_strand_id
1 'polypeptide(L)' 'MLGLGHCSNRCVMRFSNTLWEAKLKPLHLCESCKQKIFSLLSR' A
#
# COMPACT_ATOMS: atom_id res chain seq x y z
N MET A 1 -13.27 2.58 -0.89
CA MET A 1 -11.79 2.52 -0.98
C MET A 1 -11.20 3.60 -0.06
N LEU A 2 -10.12 3.30 0.68
CA LEU A 2 -9.52 4.21 1.68
C LEU A 2 -8.63 5.34 1.10
N GLY A 3 -8.70 5.62 -0.21
CA GLY A 3 -8.00 6.76 -0.83
C GLY A 3 -6.47 6.69 -0.89
N LEU A 4 -5.84 5.54 -0.59
CA LEU A 4 -4.39 5.39 -0.72
C LEU A 4 -3.96 5.24 -2.20
N GLY A 5 -3.02 6.07 -2.63
CA GLY A 5 -2.34 5.91 -3.92
C GLY A 5 -1.25 4.83 -3.92
N HIS A 6 -0.57 4.67 -5.07
CA HIS A 6 0.55 3.73 -5.20
C HIS A 6 1.73 4.08 -4.27
N CYS A 7 2.46 3.06 -3.84
CA CYS A 7 3.61 3.17 -2.95
C CYS A 7 4.87 2.55 -3.58
N SER A 8 6.03 3.18 -3.42
CA SER A 8 7.32 2.64 -3.90
C SER A 8 8.00 1.68 -2.91
N ASN A 9 7.55 1.62 -1.66
CA ASN A 9 8.12 0.75 -0.62
C ASN A 9 7.71 -0.73 -0.83
N ARG A 10 8.33 -1.64 -0.06
CA ARG A 10 7.82 -3.01 0.13
C ARG A 10 6.46 -2.95 0.83
N CYS A 11 5.39 -2.88 0.04
CA CYS A 11 4.04 -2.58 0.49
C CYS A 11 3.01 -3.21 -0.47
N VAL A 12 1.86 -3.63 0.04
CA VAL A 12 0.73 -4.10 -0.79
C VAL A 12 0.24 -3.04 -1.79
N MET A 13 0.42 -1.76 -1.45
CA MET A 13 0.06 -0.62 -2.30
C MET A 13 1.07 -0.37 -3.43
N ARG A 14 2.11 -1.20 -3.59
CA ARG A 14 3.00 -1.08 -4.75
C ARG A 14 2.26 -1.44 -6.02
N PHE A 15 2.42 -0.59 -7.03
CA PHE A 15 1.87 -0.84 -8.36
C PHE A 15 2.49 -2.12 -8.94
N SER A 16 1.67 -2.92 -9.61
CA SER A 16 2.08 -4.18 -10.21
C SER A 16 1.53 -4.23 -11.64
N ASN A 17 2.41 -4.28 -12.62
CA ASN A 17 2.06 -4.44 -14.03
C ASN A 17 1.93 -5.90 -14.44
N THR A 18 2.50 -6.81 -13.64
CA THR A 18 2.51 -8.24 -13.92
C THR A 18 1.99 -9.05 -12.74
N LEU A 19 1.50 -10.27 -13.02
CA LEU A 19 1.12 -11.22 -11.98
C LEU A 19 2.31 -11.57 -11.07
N TRP A 20 3.51 -11.63 -11.64
CA TRP A 20 4.73 -11.89 -10.89
C TRP A 20 5.02 -10.78 -9.87
N GLU A 21 4.94 -9.51 -10.27
CA GLU A 21 5.08 -8.37 -9.34
C GLU A 21 4.00 -8.38 -8.24
N ALA A 22 2.77 -8.76 -8.58
CA ALA A 22 1.68 -8.87 -7.61
C ALA A 22 1.93 -9.99 -6.59
N LYS A 23 2.62 -11.07 -6.98
CA LYS A 23 3.03 -12.15 -6.08
C LYS A 23 4.23 -11.76 -5.19
N LEU A 24 5.11 -10.89 -5.68
CA LEU A 24 6.32 -10.46 -4.94
C LEU A 24 6.03 -9.42 -3.85
N LYS A 25 5.02 -8.55 -4.03
CA LYS A 25 4.69 -7.55 -3.01
C LYS A 25 4.09 -8.23 -1.76
N PRO A 26 4.35 -7.69 -0.56
CA PRO A 26 3.75 -8.24 0.65
C PRO A 26 2.24 -8.00 0.68
N LEU A 27 1.54 -8.77 1.52
CA LEU A 27 0.11 -8.53 1.82
C LEU A 27 -0.10 -7.43 2.86
N HIS A 28 0.97 -6.91 3.48
CA HIS A 28 0.89 -5.87 4.50
C HIS A 28 1.19 -4.46 3.94
N LEU A 29 0.63 -3.45 4.62
CA LEU A 29 1.00 -2.06 4.42
C LEU A 29 2.36 -1.77 5.06
N CYS A 30 3.17 -0.95 4.40
CA CYS A 30 4.34 -0.34 5.02
C CYS A 30 3.92 0.72 6.05
N GLU A 31 4.86 1.14 6.90
CA GLU A 31 4.57 2.08 7.98
C GLU A 31 3.99 3.41 7.46
N SER A 32 4.54 3.96 6.37
CA SER A 32 4.02 5.21 5.80
C SER A 32 2.58 5.12 5.30
N CYS A 33 2.16 3.97 4.75
CA CYS A 33 0.77 3.76 4.34
C CYS A 33 -0.16 3.54 5.54
N LYS A 34 0.29 2.88 6.61
CA LYS A 34 -0.48 2.74 7.86
C LYS A 34 -0.76 4.11 8.47
N GLN A 35 0.25 4.96 8.58
CA GLN A 35 0.10 6.33 9.12
C GLN A 35 -0.89 7.17 8.30
N LYS A 36 -0.88 7.05 6.97
CA LYS A 36 -1.87 7.69 6.10
C LYS A 36 -3.29 7.19 6.38
N ILE A 37 -3.50 5.89 6.57
CA ILE A 37 -4.81 5.35 6.95
C ILE A 37 -5.24 5.91 8.31
N PHE A 38 -4.37 5.87 9.31
CA PHE A 38 -4.69 6.43 10.63
C PHE A 38 -5.10 7.90 10.51
N SER A 39 -4.35 8.71 9.78
CA SER A 39 -4.70 10.12 9.55
C SER A 39 -6.04 10.32 8.82
N LEU A 40 -6.42 9.42 7.91
CA LEU A 40 -7.70 9.48 7.19
C LEU A 40 -8.89 9.00 8.04
N LEU A 41 -8.67 8.05 8.96
CA LEU A 41 -9.69 7.52 9.87
C LEU A 41 -9.87 8.37 11.12
N SER A 42 -8.89 9.18 11.49
CA SER A 42 -8.97 10.14 12.61
C SER A 42 -9.63 11.47 12.23
N ARG A 43 -10.24 11.57 11.05
CA ARG A 43 -11.03 12.71 10.59
C ARG A 43 -12.51 12.36 10.64
#